data_AF-A0A426WF54-F1
#
_entry.id   AF-A0A426WF54-F1
#
_cell.length_a   1.000
_cell.length_b   1.000
_cell.length_c   1.000
_cell.angle_alpha   90.00
_cell.angle_beta   90.00
_cell.angle_gamma   90.00
#
_symmetry.space_group_name_H-M   'P 1'
#
loop_
_entity.id
_entity.type
_entity.pdbx_description
1 polymer ?
#
loop_
_entity_poly.entity_id
_entity_poly.type
_entity_poly.pdbx_seq_one_letter_code
_entity_poly.pdbx_strand_id
1 'polypeptide(L)'
;MSLKDLINDKRVKRIITHPDNDDAIWRADLARFLSGDATLTRKSAGEAGIKAVQRLLIFLGYSTSSNGAFAIDGDFGRGTNRAVAQFQVENRLTRTIHRDTLCYPCKWNTARTLISAIPDARLTSSTLKKMLKTAIARADSAQVMTGNFDDAIFHLNALHKRAYLNCRKILERYGEMAASVSEALADETETLVRPEWILSIIRQETAGIIRPRFEQHYLSRLNRQQPNTGLEELRMQSMSMGLGQVMGANYKRVGAQNATELFTAPAIRQVEFVARFLSKKEDVVRKSNPTGDDFHRLARYYNGPKYAAHHYHESLARWFHEFRMLM
;
A
#
# COMPACT_ATOMS: atom_id res chain seq x y z
N MET A 1 23.81 11.24 -14.27
CA MET A 1 23.41 9.81 -14.30
C MET A 1 22.62 9.48 -15.56
N SER A 2 23.19 8.60 -16.37
CA SER A 2 22.53 7.94 -17.49
C SER A 2 21.45 6.98 -16.98
N LEU A 3 20.58 6.48 -17.87
CA LEU A 3 19.59 5.47 -17.50
C LEU A 3 20.27 4.15 -17.08
N LYS A 4 21.37 3.79 -17.74
CA LYS A 4 22.19 2.62 -17.41
C LYS A 4 22.76 2.72 -15.98
N ASP A 5 23.24 3.89 -15.59
CA ASP A 5 23.79 4.12 -14.25
C ASP A 5 22.70 3.95 -13.19
N LEU A 6 21.52 4.55 -13.43
CA LEU A 6 20.38 4.47 -12.51
C LEU A 6 19.91 3.02 -12.32
N ILE A 7 19.82 2.25 -13.41
CA ILE A 7 19.43 0.85 -13.36
C ILE A 7 20.45 -0.02 -12.59
N ASN A 8 21.72 0.41 -12.56
CA ASN A 8 22.79 -0.31 -11.87
C ASN A 8 22.99 0.14 -10.42
N ASP A 9 22.28 1.18 -9.95
CA ASP A 9 22.28 1.59 -8.56
C ASP A 9 21.85 0.43 -7.64
N LYS A 10 22.58 0.24 -6.54
CA LYS A 10 22.36 -0.89 -5.62
C LYS A 10 20.95 -0.92 -5.03
N ARG A 11 20.37 0.26 -4.72
CA ARG A 11 19.01 0.37 -4.20
C ARG A 11 18.01 0.02 -5.30
N VAL A 12 18.20 0.59 -6.49
CA VAL A 12 17.34 0.32 -7.65
C VAL A 12 17.27 -1.17 -7.97
N LYS A 13 18.40 -1.88 -8.00
CA LYS A 13 18.41 -3.34 -8.23
C LYS A 13 17.52 -4.10 -7.24
N ARG A 14 17.57 -3.74 -5.95
CA ARG A 14 16.72 -4.36 -4.91
C ARG A 14 15.23 -4.03 -5.10
N ILE A 15 14.92 -2.84 -5.61
CA ILE A 15 13.54 -2.44 -5.90
C ILE A 15 13.00 -3.23 -7.10
N ILE A 16 13.70 -3.22 -8.23
CA ILE A 16 13.14 -3.73 -9.49
C ILE A 16 13.30 -5.24 -9.67
N THR A 17 14.18 -5.88 -8.90
CA THR A 17 14.39 -7.33 -8.94
C THR A 17 14.05 -7.98 -7.61
N HIS A 18 13.38 -9.12 -7.65
CA HIS A 18 13.28 -10.00 -6.49
C HIS A 18 14.60 -10.78 -6.31
N PRO A 19 15.10 -11.01 -5.08
CA PRO A 19 16.36 -11.72 -4.86
C PRO A 19 16.44 -13.09 -5.57
N ASP A 20 15.34 -13.84 -5.59
CA ASP A 20 15.30 -15.16 -6.24
C ASP A 20 15.16 -15.15 -7.78
N ASN A 21 15.09 -13.99 -8.43
CA ASN A 21 14.87 -13.90 -9.88
C ASN A 21 16.15 -13.53 -10.63
N ASP A 22 16.34 -14.09 -11.84
CA ASP A 22 17.46 -13.74 -12.72
C ASP A 22 17.31 -12.32 -13.33
N ASP A 23 18.37 -11.53 -13.19
CA ASP A 23 18.46 -10.14 -13.62
C ASP A 23 18.61 -9.99 -15.14
N ALA A 24 19.09 -11.02 -15.85
CA ALA A 24 19.40 -10.93 -17.28
C ALA A 24 18.14 -10.83 -18.15
N ILE A 25 17.10 -11.59 -17.81
CA ILE A 25 15.87 -11.72 -18.60
C ILE A 25 15.12 -10.39 -18.64
N TRP A 26 14.86 -9.77 -17.49
CA TRP A 26 14.06 -8.54 -17.46
C TRP A 26 14.78 -7.35 -18.11
N ARG A 27 16.13 -7.33 -18.11
CA ARG A 27 16.91 -6.25 -18.75
C ARG A 27 16.74 -6.25 -20.26
N ALA A 28 16.71 -7.44 -20.88
CA ALA A 28 16.45 -7.57 -22.31
C ALA A 28 15.02 -7.11 -22.65
N ASP A 29 14.03 -7.53 -21.86
CA ASP A 29 12.63 -7.12 -22.03
C ASP A 29 12.44 -5.60 -21.88
N LEU A 30 13.10 -5.00 -20.88
CA LEU A 30 13.02 -3.57 -20.64
C LEU A 30 13.61 -2.75 -21.79
N ALA A 31 14.71 -3.20 -22.39
CA ALA A 31 15.31 -2.52 -23.54
C ALA A 31 14.34 -2.45 -24.73
N ARG A 32 13.66 -3.57 -25.04
CA ARG A 32 12.60 -3.65 -26.06
C ARG A 32 11.40 -2.78 -25.73
N PHE A 33 11.02 -2.73 -24.45
CA PHE A 33 9.96 -1.87 -23.95
C PHE A 33 10.25 -0.38 -24.19
N LEU A 34 11.47 0.06 -23.90
CA LEU A 34 11.85 1.46 -24.08
C LEU A 34 11.98 1.87 -25.56
N SER A 35 12.29 0.94 -26.48
CA SER A 35 12.31 1.24 -27.91
C SER A 35 10.92 1.41 -28.53
N GLY A 36 9.84 1.28 -27.75
CA GLY A 36 8.48 1.50 -28.24
C GLY A 36 7.97 0.38 -29.11
N ASP A 37 8.47 -0.84 -28.90
CA ASP A 37 7.98 -2.02 -29.58
C ASP A 37 6.49 -2.20 -29.28
N ALA A 38 5.63 -1.82 -30.23
CA ALA A 38 4.18 -1.89 -30.09
C ALA A 38 3.66 -3.33 -30.11
N THR A 39 4.53 -4.32 -30.38
CA THR A 39 4.15 -5.73 -30.25
C THR A 39 4.03 -6.13 -28.80
N LEU A 40 4.55 -5.35 -27.84
CA LEU A 40 4.59 -5.60 -26.40
C LEU A 40 3.21 -5.63 -25.76
N THR A 41 2.63 -6.81 -25.80
CA THR A 41 1.43 -7.22 -25.10
C THR A 41 1.82 -8.14 -23.95
N ARG A 42 0.85 -8.58 -23.15
CA ARG A 42 1.00 -9.66 -22.16
C ARG A 42 1.68 -10.94 -22.72
N LYS A 43 1.78 -11.08 -24.05
CA LYS A 43 2.39 -12.22 -24.75
C LYS A 43 3.83 -11.97 -25.25
N SER A 44 4.35 -10.76 -25.18
CA SER A 44 5.60 -10.38 -25.89
C SER A 44 6.46 -9.36 -25.16
N ALA A 45 5.92 -8.68 -24.15
CA ALA A 45 6.71 -8.10 -23.08
C ALA A 45 7.03 -9.25 -22.12
N GLY A 46 8.30 -9.64 -22.06
CA GLY A 46 8.68 -10.68 -21.12
C GLY A 46 8.27 -10.24 -19.71
N GLU A 47 7.45 -11.09 -19.11
CA GLU A 47 6.72 -10.89 -17.85
C GLU A 47 7.61 -10.28 -16.75
N ALA A 48 8.89 -10.65 -16.76
CA ALA A 48 9.91 -10.15 -15.84
C ALA A 48 10.13 -8.64 -15.96
N GLY A 49 10.16 -8.07 -17.17
CA GLY A 49 10.26 -6.63 -17.41
C GLY A 49 9.04 -5.86 -16.88
N ILE A 50 7.83 -6.39 -17.07
CA ILE A 50 6.61 -5.76 -16.51
C ILE A 50 6.63 -5.83 -14.98
N LYS A 51 7.00 -6.98 -14.40
CA LYS A 51 7.13 -7.12 -12.95
C LYS A 51 8.12 -6.12 -12.36
N ALA A 52 9.24 -5.86 -13.04
CA ALA A 52 10.20 -4.84 -12.62
C ALA A 52 9.60 -3.42 -12.58
N VAL A 53 8.81 -3.04 -13.60
CA VAL A 53 8.10 -1.76 -13.64
C VAL A 53 7.02 -1.69 -12.55
N GLN A 54 6.23 -2.75 -12.36
CA GLN A 54 5.21 -2.80 -11.32
C GLN A 54 5.81 -2.67 -9.92
N ARG A 55 6.94 -3.34 -9.66
CA ARG A 55 7.69 -3.21 -8.41
C ARG A 55 8.13 -1.76 -8.16
N LEU A 56 8.67 -1.09 -9.18
CA LEU A 56 9.06 0.31 -9.09
C LEU A 56 7.88 1.24 -8.80
N LEU A 57 6.74 1.04 -9.48
CA LEU A 57 5.52 1.80 -9.26
C LEU A 57 4.97 1.60 -7.84
N ILE A 58 4.93 0.36 -7.36
CA ILE A 58 4.50 0.01 -6.00
C ILE A 58 5.40 0.67 -4.96
N PHE A 59 6.73 0.59 -5.15
CA PHE A 59 7.70 1.23 -4.26
C PHE A 59 7.48 2.75 -4.18
N LEU A 60 7.07 3.37 -5.29
CA LEU A 60 6.72 4.78 -5.37
C LEU A 60 5.29 5.11 -4.87
N GLY A 61 4.53 4.13 -4.41
CA GLY A 61 3.18 4.32 -3.85
C GLY A 61 2.04 4.30 -4.87
N TYR A 62 2.23 3.70 -6.06
CA TYR A 62 1.19 3.57 -7.08
C TYR A 62 0.65 2.14 -7.16
N SER A 63 -0.67 2.00 -7.07
CA SER A 63 -1.38 0.74 -7.27
C SER A 63 -1.35 0.31 -8.74
N THR A 64 -1.04 -0.94 -9.00
CA THR A 64 -0.84 -1.51 -10.35
C THR A 64 -2.01 -2.37 -10.83
N SER A 65 -3.03 -2.61 -10.00
CA SER A 65 -4.23 -3.35 -10.38
C SER A 65 -5.41 -2.43 -10.71
N SER A 66 -6.30 -2.88 -11.62
CA SER A 66 -7.53 -2.17 -11.98
C SER A 66 -8.53 -2.07 -10.83
N ASN A 67 -8.42 -2.96 -9.84
CA ASN A 67 -9.24 -2.93 -8.62
C ASN A 67 -8.61 -2.09 -7.48
N GLY A 68 -7.48 -1.43 -7.74
CA GLY A 68 -6.80 -0.60 -6.76
C GLY A 68 -5.74 -1.31 -5.91
N ALA A 69 -5.62 -2.64 -5.99
CA ALA A 69 -4.58 -3.37 -5.28
C ALA A 69 -3.18 -3.05 -5.80
N PHE A 70 -2.20 -3.17 -4.90
CA PHE A 70 -0.79 -3.20 -5.23
C PHE A 70 -0.44 -4.66 -5.56
N ALA A 71 -0.12 -4.94 -6.83
CA ALA A 71 0.07 -6.31 -7.32
C ALA A 71 1.24 -6.39 -8.32
N ILE A 72 1.97 -7.50 -8.27
CA ILE A 72 3.08 -7.80 -9.19
C ILE A 72 2.67 -9.07 -9.93
N ASP A 73 1.91 -8.90 -11.00
CA ASP A 73 1.32 -10.00 -11.78
C ASP A 73 1.93 -10.15 -13.17
N GLY A 74 2.82 -9.23 -13.58
CA GLY A 74 3.43 -9.25 -14.90
C GLY A 74 2.49 -8.83 -16.02
N ASP A 75 1.30 -8.31 -15.70
CA ASP A 75 0.33 -7.81 -16.68
C ASP A 75 0.39 -6.27 -16.78
N PHE A 76 0.70 -5.76 -17.98
CA PHE A 76 0.57 -4.33 -18.27
C PHE A 76 -0.89 -4.00 -18.59
N GLY A 77 -1.77 -4.24 -17.62
CA GLY A 77 -3.20 -3.97 -17.74
C GLY A 77 -3.56 -2.52 -17.41
N ARG A 78 -4.87 -2.26 -17.35
CA ARG A 78 -5.43 -0.92 -17.05
C ARG A 78 -4.97 -0.32 -15.73
N GLY A 79 -4.66 -1.14 -14.73
CA GLY A 79 -4.12 -0.70 -13.44
C GLY A 79 -2.69 -0.16 -13.57
N THR A 80 -1.80 -0.94 -14.20
CA THR A 80 -0.42 -0.52 -14.50
C THR A 80 -0.40 0.72 -15.38
N ASN A 81 -1.28 0.78 -16.39
CA ASN A 81 -1.47 1.96 -17.23
C ASN A 81 -1.85 3.21 -16.40
N ARG A 82 -2.84 3.09 -15.50
CA ARG A 82 -3.24 4.17 -14.59
C ARG A 82 -2.08 4.62 -13.71
N ALA A 83 -1.29 3.71 -13.17
CA ALA A 83 -0.14 4.04 -12.33
C ALA A 83 0.92 4.87 -13.08
N VAL A 84 1.25 4.47 -14.32
CA VAL A 84 2.15 5.23 -15.20
C VAL A 84 1.57 6.62 -15.50
N ALA A 85 0.29 6.69 -15.85
CA ALA A 85 -0.41 7.94 -16.14
C ALA A 85 -0.42 8.89 -14.92
N GLN A 86 -0.74 8.37 -13.72
CA GLN A 86 -0.69 9.12 -12.46
C GLN A 86 0.71 9.67 -12.19
N PHE A 87 1.74 8.83 -12.30
CA PHE A 87 3.13 9.28 -12.13
C PHE A 87 3.49 10.38 -13.13
N GLN A 88 3.10 10.22 -14.40
CA GLN A 88 3.40 11.20 -15.45
C GLN A 88 2.73 12.55 -15.21
N VAL A 89 1.45 12.56 -14.78
CA VAL A 89 0.74 13.81 -14.47
C VAL A 89 1.34 14.48 -13.23
N GLU A 90 1.56 13.73 -12.15
CA GLU A 90 2.15 14.25 -10.91
C GLU A 90 3.55 14.84 -11.13
N ASN A 91 4.31 14.30 -12.10
CA ASN A 91 5.67 14.75 -12.43
C ASN A 91 5.76 15.63 -13.70
N ARG A 92 4.63 16.08 -14.25
CA ARG A 92 4.57 16.95 -15.45
C ARG A 92 5.31 16.38 -16.67
N LEU A 93 5.21 15.07 -16.88
CA LEU A 93 5.88 14.33 -17.97
C LEU A 93 4.98 14.05 -19.18
N THR A 94 3.72 14.47 -19.13
CA THR A 94 2.75 14.26 -20.21
C THR A 94 1.99 15.56 -20.47
N ARG A 95 1.61 15.76 -21.74
CA ARG A 95 0.76 16.87 -22.20
C ARG A 95 -0.62 16.40 -22.67
N THR A 96 -0.82 15.09 -22.81
CA THR A 96 -2.03 14.50 -23.39
C THR A 96 -2.96 13.91 -22.34
N ILE A 97 -2.43 13.56 -21.17
CA ILE A 97 -3.22 13.07 -20.03
C ILE A 97 -3.33 14.19 -19.02
N HIS A 98 -4.56 14.53 -18.64
CA HIS A 98 -4.84 15.59 -17.70
C HIS A 98 -5.38 15.04 -16.38
N ARG A 99 -5.38 15.89 -15.36
CA ARG A 99 -5.92 15.58 -14.03
C ARG A 99 -7.36 15.04 -14.11
N ASP A 100 -8.22 15.68 -14.91
CA ASP A 100 -9.62 15.27 -15.03
C ASP A 100 -9.78 13.89 -15.69
N THR A 101 -8.86 13.53 -16.59
CA THR A 101 -8.79 12.18 -17.16
C THR A 101 -8.53 11.12 -16.08
N LEU A 102 -7.63 11.42 -15.13
CA LEU A 102 -7.32 10.53 -14.01
C LEU A 102 -8.40 10.51 -12.92
N CYS A 103 -9.15 11.61 -12.78
CA CYS A 103 -10.20 11.81 -11.80
C CYS A 103 -11.60 11.57 -12.37
N TYR A 104 -11.72 10.69 -13.38
CA TYR A 104 -12.96 10.42 -14.09
C TYR A 104 -14.15 10.13 -13.14
N PRO A 105 -15.35 10.66 -13.42
CA PRO A 105 -16.52 10.43 -12.58
C PRO A 105 -16.85 8.93 -12.46
N CYS A 106 -16.89 8.41 -11.24
CA CYS A 106 -17.27 7.02 -10.99
C CYS A 106 -17.85 6.83 -9.58
N LYS A 107 -18.46 5.66 -9.37
CA LYS A 107 -18.90 5.11 -8.08
C LYS A 107 -18.02 3.91 -7.73
N TRP A 108 -18.09 3.42 -6.50
CA TRP A 108 -17.29 2.27 -6.03
C TRP A 108 -17.45 1.03 -6.94
N ASN A 109 -18.66 0.77 -7.46
CA ASN A 109 -18.97 -0.37 -8.31
C ASN A 109 -18.71 -0.13 -9.81
N THR A 110 -18.56 1.12 -10.26
CA THR A 110 -18.29 1.44 -11.67
C THR A 110 -16.84 1.82 -11.94
N ALA A 111 -16.06 2.12 -10.89
CA ALA A 111 -14.68 2.56 -10.98
C ALA A 111 -13.79 1.64 -11.84
N ARG A 112 -13.89 0.32 -11.64
CA ARG A 112 -13.11 -0.67 -12.39
C ARG A 112 -13.44 -0.67 -13.88
N THR A 113 -14.72 -0.52 -14.24
CA THR A 113 -15.16 -0.53 -15.63
C THR A 113 -14.79 0.77 -16.34
N LEU A 114 -15.00 1.91 -15.67
CA LEU A 114 -14.74 3.24 -16.23
C LEU A 114 -13.26 3.64 -16.28
N ILE A 115 -12.35 2.77 -15.80
CA ILE A 115 -10.90 2.98 -15.92
C ILE A 115 -10.45 3.10 -17.39
N SER A 116 -11.26 2.62 -18.35
CA SER A 116 -11.06 2.81 -19.79
C SER A 116 -10.96 4.28 -20.21
N ALA A 117 -11.49 5.21 -19.41
CA ALA A 117 -11.40 6.65 -19.65
C ALA A 117 -9.97 7.20 -19.66
N ILE A 118 -9.01 6.49 -19.02
CA ILE A 118 -7.59 6.87 -19.03
C ILE A 118 -6.97 6.37 -20.34
N PRO A 119 -6.49 7.20 -21.27
CA PRO A 119 -5.86 6.69 -22.49
C PRO A 119 -4.57 5.93 -22.16
N ASP A 120 -4.06 5.17 -23.13
CA ASP A 120 -2.85 4.38 -22.93
C ASP A 120 -1.63 5.29 -22.74
N ALA A 121 -1.01 5.18 -21.57
CA ALA A 121 0.15 5.92 -21.14
C ALA A 121 1.42 5.14 -21.49
N ARG A 122 2.12 5.59 -22.53
CA ARG A 122 3.40 5.00 -22.93
C ARG A 122 4.46 5.29 -21.85
N LEU A 123 5.09 4.24 -21.31
CA LEU A 123 6.25 4.39 -20.44
C LEU A 123 7.49 4.71 -21.31
N THR A 124 7.92 5.96 -21.26
CA THR A 124 9.07 6.48 -22.03
C THR A 124 10.37 6.38 -21.22
N SER A 125 11.52 6.47 -21.89
CA SER A 125 12.83 6.60 -21.20
C SER A 125 12.90 7.79 -20.25
N SER A 126 12.23 8.90 -20.57
CA SER A 126 12.13 10.06 -19.67
C SER A 126 11.34 9.72 -18.41
N THR A 127 10.19 9.04 -18.58
CA THR A 127 9.36 8.58 -17.46
C THR A 127 10.13 7.62 -16.56
N LEU A 128 10.76 6.57 -17.13
CA LEU A 128 11.52 5.62 -16.36
C LEU A 128 12.70 6.27 -15.63
N LYS A 129 13.46 7.14 -16.32
CA LYS A 129 14.57 7.88 -15.71
C LYS A 129 14.11 8.72 -14.51
N LYS A 130 12.93 9.37 -14.62
CA LYS A 130 12.34 10.13 -13.52
C LYS A 130 11.89 9.21 -12.38
N MET A 131 11.23 8.08 -12.68
CA MET A 131 10.85 7.09 -11.65
C MET A 131 12.04 6.59 -10.85
N LEU A 132 13.13 6.19 -11.53
CA LEU A 132 14.34 5.69 -10.88
C LEU A 132 15.01 6.76 -10.00
N LYS A 133 15.12 7.99 -10.50
CA LYS A 133 15.64 9.12 -9.70
C LYS A 133 14.76 9.41 -8.48
N THR A 134 13.44 9.40 -8.65
CA THR A 134 12.51 9.61 -7.54
C THR A 134 12.61 8.47 -6.52
N ALA A 135 12.78 7.23 -6.96
CA ALA A 135 12.93 6.08 -6.06
C ALA A 135 14.19 6.19 -5.20
N ILE A 136 15.33 6.56 -5.81
CA ILE A 136 16.58 6.84 -5.10
C ILE A 136 16.37 7.98 -4.09
N ALA A 137 15.84 9.11 -4.54
CA ALA A 137 15.65 10.27 -3.68
C ALA A 137 14.74 9.98 -2.49
N ARG A 138 13.64 9.22 -2.70
CA ARG A 138 12.72 8.83 -1.63
C ARG A 138 13.35 7.83 -0.66
N ALA A 139 14.18 6.90 -1.14
CA ALA A 139 14.92 6.00 -0.28
C ALA A 139 15.88 6.78 0.65
N ASP A 140 16.55 7.81 0.11
CA ASP A 140 17.48 8.64 0.87
C ASP A 140 16.79 9.58 1.86
N SER A 141 15.57 10.04 1.56
CA SER A 141 14.81 10.97 2.39
C SER A 141 13.77 10.30 3.30
N ALA A 142 13.79 8.97 3.44
CA ALA A 142 12.80 8.20 4.21
C ALA A 142 11.34 8.45 3.75
N GLN A 143 11.13 8.77 2.49
CA GLN A 143 9.80 8.96 1.87
C GLN A 143 9.33 7.70 1.14
N VAL A 144 9.66 6.53 1.70
CA VAL A 144 9.26 5.21 1.20
C VAL A 144 8.27 4.57 2.17
N MET A 145 7.68 3.44 1.78
CA MET A 145 6.86 2.65 2.70
C MET A 145 7.63 2.40 4.00
N THR A 146 6.99 2.70 5.13
CA THR A 146 7.56 2.66 6.49
C THR A 146 8.76 3.58 6.78
N GLY A 147 9.13 4.44 5.84
CA GLY A 147 10.26 5.38 6.03
C GLY A 147 11.61 4.69 6.14
N ASN A 148 11.66 3.36 5.99
CA ASN A 148 12.87 2.56 6.04
C ASN A 148 13.00 1.75 4.75
N PHE A 149 14.14 1.87 4.08
CA PHE A 149 14.35 1.23 2.79
C PHE A 149 14.33 -0.30 2.87
N ASP A 150 14.98 -0.89 3.87
CA ASP A 150 15.06 -2.35 4.00
C ASP A 150 13.70 -2.97 4.32
N ASP A 151 12.91 -2.30 5.15
CA ASP A 151 11.55 -2.70 5.48
C ASP A 151 10.60 -2.54 4.27
N ALA A 152 10.74 -1.47 3.50
CA ALA A 152 10.03 -1.31 2.22
C ALA A 152 10.34 -2.45 1.24
N ILE A 153 11.61 -2.86 1.14
CA ILE A 153 12.04 -4.00 0.30
C ILE A 153 11.48 -5.32 0.83
N PHE A 154 11.45 -5.53 2.15
CA PHE A 154 10.82 -6.70 2.77
C PHE A 154 9.34 -6.83 2.33
N HIS A 155 8.56 -5.77 2.50
CA HIS A 155 7.15 -5.76 2.10
C HIS A 155 6.96 -5.96 0.58
N LEU A 156 7.81 -5.31 -0.24
CA LEU A 156 7.78 -5.45 -1.69
C LEU A 156 8.09 -6.89 -2.16
N ASN A 157 9.05 -7.56 -1.52
CA ASN A 157 9.41 -8.94 -1.83
C ASN A 157 8.31 -9.91 -1.40
N ALA A 158 7.79 -9.74 -0.19
CA ALA A 158 6.66 -10.51 0.31
C ALA A 158 5.42 -10.37 -0.60
N LEU A 159 5.13 -9.16 -1.08
CA LEU A 159 4.03 -8.91 -2.01
C LEU A 159 4.24 -9.61 -3.36
N HIS A 160 5.46 -9.60 -3.89
CA HIS A 160 5.79 -10.29 -5.15
C HIS A 160 5.52 -11.79 -5.07
N LYS A 161 5.97 -12.45 -3.98
CA LYS A 161 5.77 -13.89 -3.80
C LYS A 161 4.43 -14.24 -3.13
N ARG A 162 3.60 -13.24 -2.80
CA ARG A 162 2.39 -13.40 -1.97
C ARG A 162 2.67 -14.13 -0.65
N ALA A 163 3.85 -13.88 -0.07
CA ALA A 163 4.34 -14.52 1.14
C ALA A 163 3.90 -13.72 2.38
N TYR A 164 2.74 -14.05 2.93
CA TYR A 164 2.18 -13.39 4.11
C TYR A 164 2.68 -14.01 5.42
N LEU A 165 2.61 -13.25 6.51
CA LEU A 165 3.05 -13.69 7.84
C LEU A 165 1.92 -14.40 8.60
N ASN A 166 2.26 -15.48 9.31
CA ASN A 166 1.40 -16.10 10.32
C ASN A 166 1.54 -15.34 11.67
N CYS A 167 0.75 -15.70 12.68
CA CYS A 167 0.78 -14.97 13.96
C CYS A 167 2.15 -15.00 14.63
N ARG A 168 2.88 -16.13 14.61
CA ARG A 168 4.24 -16.19 15.18
C ARG A 168 5.20 -15.17 14.53
N LYS A 169 5.23 -15.09 13.21
CA LYS A 169 6.08 -14.12 12.49
C LYS A 169 5.61 -12.67 12.65
N ILE A 170 4.31 -12.45 12.83
CA ILE A 170 3.77 -11.12 13.15
C ILE A 170 4.19 -10.72 14.56
N LEU A 171 4.11 -11.62 15.53
CA LEU A 171 4.52 -11.39 16.91
C LEU A 171 6.02 -11.09 17.00
N GLU A 172 6.85 -11.89 16.34
CA GLU A 172 8.30 -11.67 16.27
C GLU A 172 8.63 -10.27 15.71
N ARG A 173 7.88 -9.80 14.72
CA ARG A 173 8.16 -8.53 14.05
C ARG A 173 7.58 -7.31 14.75
N TYR A 174 6.38 -7.42 15.33
CA TYR A 174 5.59 -6.28 15.79
C TYR A 174 5.17 -6.39 17.26
N GLY A 175 5.48 -7.48 17.95
CA GLY A 175 5.04 -7.75 19.32
C GLY A 175 5.56 -6.73 20.33
N GLU A 176 6.87 -6.51 20.36
CA GLU A 176 7.50 -5.50 21.22
C GLU A 176 6.96 -4.09 20.93
N MET A 177 6.77 -3.75 19.64
CA MET A 177 6.17 -2.48 19.23
C MET A 177 4.73 -2.35 19.75
N ALA A 178 3.92 -3.42 19.66
CA ALA A 178 2.55 -3.41 20.12
C ALA A 178 2.44 -3.28 21.64
N ALA A 179 3.35 -3.92 22.40
CA ALA A 179 3.45 -3.76 23.85
C ALA A 179 3.81 -2.31 24.23
N SER A 180 4.90 -1.78 23.67
CA SER A 180 5.35 -0.41 23.94
C SER A 180 4.31 0.64 23.54
N VAL A 181 3.65 0.48 22.39
CA VAL A 181 2.57 1.37 21.95
C VAL A 181 1.35 1.28 22.86
N SER A 182 0.99 0.08 23.32
CA SER A 182 -0.13 -0.12 24.26
C SER A 182 0.10 0.65 25.56
N GLU A 183 1.31 0.55 26.12
CA GLU A 183 1.70 1.27 27.35
C GLU A 183 1.69 2.78 27.13
N ALA A 184 2.41 3.28 26.11
CA ALA A 184 2.49 4.71 25.82
C ALA A 184 1.12 5.34 25.54
N LEU A 185 0.23 4.63 24.84
CA LEU A 185 -1.13 5.11 24.57
C LEU A 185 -1.99 5.13 25.84
N ALA A 186 -1.83 4.16 26.73
CA ALA A 186 -2.53 4.15 28.01
C ALA A 186 -2.08 5.32 28.89
N ASP A 187 -0.79 5.64 28.91
CA ASP A 187 -0.26 6.80 29.63
C ASP A 187 -0.76 8.14 29.05
N GLU A 188 -0.87 8.24 27.72
CA GLU A 188 -1.34 9.46 27.05
C GLU A 188 -2.86 9.66 27.17
N THR A 189 -3.64 8.59 27.11
CA THR A 189 -5.11 8.67 26.86
C THR A 189 -5.98 7.95 27.88
N GLU A 190 -5.39 7.35 28.92
CA GLU A 190 -6.05 6.49 29.91
C GLU A 190 -6.75 5.25 29.31
N THR A 191 -6.53 5.00 28.02
CA THR A 191 -7.16 3.91 27.27
C THR A 191 -6.16 2.79 27.00
N LEU A 192 -6.27 1.70 27.76
CA LEU A 192 -5.52 0.48 27.49
C LEU A 192 -6.07 -0.23 26.24
N VAL A 193 -5.23 -0.34 25.20
CA VAL A 193 -5.50 -1.15 24.00
C VAL A 193 -4.55 -2.33 24.00
N ARG A 194 -5.04 -3.53 24.35
CA ARG A 194 -4.15 -4.68 24.52
C ARG A 194 -3.39 -5.06 23.23
N PRO A 195 -2.11 -5.48 23.32
CA PRO A 195 -1.31 -5.87 22.16
C PRO A 195 -1.96 -6.95 21.28
N GLU A 196 -2.65 -7.92 21.87
CA GLU A 196 -3.33 -9.00 21.16
C GLU A 196 -4.37 -8.45 20.17
N TRP A 197 -5.08 -7.36 20.52
CA TRP A 197 -6.01 -6.69 19.62
C TRP A 197 -5.31 -5.98 18.47
N ILE A 198 -4.20 -5.28 18.77
CA ILE A 198 -3.40 -4.59 17.76
C ILE A 198 -2.88 -5.60 16.74
N LEU A 199 -2.24 -6.68 17.21
CA LEU A 199 -1.68 -7.73 16.37
C LEU A 199 -2.77 -8.48 15.58
N SER A 200 -3.96 -8.69 16.16
CA SER A 200 -5.10 -9.31 15.49
C SER A 200 -5.61 -8.47 14.30
N ILE A 201 -5.66 -7.14 14.45
CA ILE A 201 -5.99 -6.26 13.33
C ILE A 201 -4.90 -6.31 12.26
N ILE A 202 -3.62 -6.25 12.63
CA ILE A 202 -2.52 -6.36 11.66
C ILE A 202 -2.62 -7.68 10.89
N ARG A 203 -2.92 -8.79 11.58
CA ARG A 203 -3.14 -10.10 10.96
C ARG A 203 -4.31 -10.08 9.99
N GLN A 204 -5.45 -9.52 10.39
CA GLN A 204 -6.66 -9.50 9.57
C GLN A 204 -6.49 -8.63 8.31
N GLU A 205 -5.97 -7.42 8.46
CA GLU A 205 -5.96 -6.43 7.39
C GLU A 205 -4.82 -6.68 6.39
N THR A 206 -3.63 -6.98 6.91
CA THR A 206 -2.41 -7.05 6.11
C THR A 206 -1.66 -8.37 6.22
N ALA A 207 -2.04 -9.26 7.13
CA ALA A 207 -1.26 -10.45 7.43
C ALA A 207 0.23 -10.12 7.64
N GLY A 208 0.49 -8.99 8.29
CA GLY A 208 1.83 -8.46 8.56
C GLY A 208 2.59 -7.89 7.36
N ILE A 209 2.00 -7.86 6.16
CA ILE A 209 2.64 -7.31 4.95
C ILE A 209 1.85 -6.09 4.45
N ILE A 210 2.45 -4.90 4.56
CA ILE A 210 1.80 -3.65 4.12
C ILE A 210 1.56 -3.72 2.61
N ARG A 211 0.28 -3.59 2.25
CA ARG A 211 -0.21 -3.60 0.87
C ARG A 211 -1.30 -2.55 0.71
N PRO A 212 -0.97 -1.30 0.35
CA PRO A 212 -1.99 -0.28 0.23
C PRO A 212 -3.05 -0.64 -0.80
N ARG A 213 -4.23 -0.05 -0.67
CA ARG A 213 -5.33 -0.26 -1.59
C ARG A 213 -5.91 1.07 -2.03
N PHE A 214 -5.83 1.34 -3.32
CA PHE A 214 -6.32 2.57 -3.92
C PHE A 214 -7.79 2.49 -4.31
N GLU A 215 -8.57 3.47 -3.87
CA GLU A 215 -10.00 3.57 -4.15
C GLU A 215 -10.25 4.73 -5.12
N GLN A 216 -10.35 4.41 -6.41
CA GLN A 216 -10.53 5.42 -7.47
C GLN A 216 -11.74 6.34 -7.23
N HIS A 217 -12.84 5.81 -6.71
CA HIS A 217 -14.03 6.60 -6.43
C HIS A 217 -13.80 7.65 -5.31
N TYR A 218 -12.85 7.41 -4.39
CA TYR A 218 -12.38 8.43 -3.47
C TYR A 218 -11.60 9.51 -4.20
N LEU A 219 -10.67 9.15 -5.09
CA LEU A 219 -9.89 10.14 -5.85
C LEU A 219 -10.81 11.06 -6.66
N SER A 220 -11.76 10.48 -7.40
CA SER A 220 -12.71 11.24 -8.20
C SER A 220 -13.61 12.14 -7.34
N ARG A 221 -14.01 11.68 -6.15
CA ARG A 221 -14.82 12.50 -5.21
C ARG A 221 -14.00 13.64 -4.60
N LEU A 222 -12.82 13.33 -4.06
CA LEU A 222 -11.94 14.31 -3.43
C LEU A 222 -11.47 15.36 -4.43
N ASN A 223 -11.22 14.99 -5.68
CA ASN A 223 -10.89 15.94 -6.75
C ASN A 223 -11.97 17.00 -6.96
N ARG A 224 -13.25 16.60 -6.93
CA ARG A 224 -14.37 17.54 -7.05
C ARG A 224 -14.51 18.42 -5.81
N GLN A 225 -14.26 17.86 -4.62
CA GLN A 225 -14.40 18.58 -3.35
C GLN A 225 -13.23 19.51 -3.05
N GLN A 226 -12.04 19.19 -3.56
CA GLN A 226 -10.79 19.87 -3.25
C GLN A 226 -9.92 20.02 -4.53
N PRO A 227 -10.40 20.78 -5.55
CA PRO A 227 -9.72 20.88 -6.84
C PRO A 227 -8.30 21.50 -6.75
N ASN A 228 -8.06 22.31 -5.71
CA ASN A 228 -6.78 22.98 -5.49
C ASN A 228 -5.73 22.11 -4.78
N THR A 229 -6.13 20.99 -4.16
CA THR A 229 -5.19 20.06 -3.53
C THR A 229 -4.39 19.33 -4.61
N GLY A 230 -3.08 19.13 -4.38
CA GLY A 230 -2.20 18.41 -5.30
C GLY A 230 -2.69 16.98 -5.54
N LEU A 231 -2.54 16.48 -6.78
CA LEU A 231 -3.06 15.16 -7.17
C LEU A 231 -2.43 14.02 -6.35
N GLU A 232 -1.14 14.13 -6.01
CA GLU A 232 -0.45 13.15 -5.17
C GLU A 232 -1.09 13.06 -3.78
N GLU A 233 -1.39 14.18 -3.12
CA GLU A 233 -2.03 14.17 -1.81
C GLU A 233 -3.45 13.60 -1.90
N LEU A 234 -4.22 13.93 -2.94
CA LEU A 234 -5.53 13.32 -3.16
C LEU A 234 -5.43 11.81 -3.40
N ARG A 235 -4.40 11.34 -4.12
CA ARG A 235 -4.13 9.92 -4.31
C ARG A 235 -3.82 9.24 -2.98
N MET A 236 -2.96 9.83 -2.14
CA MET A 236 -2.67 9.31 -0.79
C MET A 236 -3.95 9.25 0.07
N GLN A 237 -4.77 10.30 0.07
CA GLN A 237 -6.06 10.29 0.78
C GLN A 237 -7.05 9.23 0.26
N SER A 238 -6.87 8.79 -0.97
CA SER A 238 -7.71 7.78 -1.62
C SER A 238 -7.20 6.35 -1.44
N MET A 239 -6.22 6.12 -0.57
CA MET A 239 -5.68 4.79 -0.30
C MET A 239 -5.92 4.35 1.14
N SER A 240 -6.32 3.09 1.34
CA SER A 240 -6.10 2.41 2.61
C SER A 240 -4.61 2.06 2.74
N MET A 241 -3.97 2.47 3.82
CA MET A 241 -2.50 2.41 4.00
C MET A 241 -2.10 1.80 5.34
N GLY A 242 -0.83 1.41 5.43
CA GLY A 242 -0.24 0.90 6.66
C GLY A 242 -0.69 -0.51 7.04
N LEU A 243 -0.23 -0.94 8.22
CA LEU A 243 -0.53 -2.27 8.78
C LEU A 243 -2.01 -2.47 9.10
N GLY A 244 -2.72 -1.40 9.42
CA GLY A 244 -4.16 -1.41 9.70
C GLY A 244 -5.07 -1.05 8.51
N GLN A 245 -4.53 -0.78 7.32
CA GLN A 245 -5.35 -0.36 6.17
C GLN A 245 -6.23 0.88 6.44
N VAL A 246 -5.72 1.83 7.22
CA VAL A 246 -6.42 3.09 7.52
C VAL A 246 -6.60 3.88 6.22
N MET A 247 -7.84 4.21 5.87
CA MET A 247 -8.14 5.04 4.71
C MET A 247 -7.48 6.42 4.85
N GLY A 248 -6.77 6.86 3.81
CA GLY A 248 -5.98 8.08 3.81
C GLY A 248 -6.77 9.31 4.21
N ALA A 249 -8.01 9.45 3.73
CA ALA A 249 -8.91 10.55 4.11
C ALA A 249 -9.22 10.62 5.62
N ASN A 250 -8.94 9.55 6.38
CA ASN A 250 -9.14 9.47 7.82
C ASN A 250 -7.84 9.64 8.63
N TYR A 251 -6.75 10.13 8.03
CA TYR A 251 -5.44 10.25 8.69
C TYR A 251 -5.49 10.94 10.07
N LYS A 252 -6.29 11.99 10.22
CA LYS A 252 -6.45 12.72 11.49
C LYS A 252 -6.99 11.86 12.62
N ARG A 253 -7.81 10.85 12.30
CA ARG A 253 -8.44 9.97 13.30
C ARG A 253 -7.41 9.16 14.08
N VAL A 254 -6.24 8.92 13.50
CA VAL A 254 -5.15 8.18 14.11
C VAL A 254 -3.96 9.08 14.46
N GLY A 255 -4.15 10.40 14.45
CA GLY A 255 -3.10 11.35 14.84
C GLY A 255 -1.97 11.53 13.83
N ALA A 256 -2.16 11.12 12.57
CA ALA A 256 -1.23 11.46 11.49
C ALA A 256 -1.40 12.94 11.09
N GLN A 257 -0.32 13.57 10.62
CA GLN A 257 -0.26 14.93 10.13
C GLN A 257 -0.93 15.08 8.75
N ASN A 258 -0.78 14.08 7.89
CA ASN A 258 -1.37 14.02 6.55
C ASN A 258 -1.52 12.57 6.08
N ALA A 259 -2.12 12.36 4.90
CA ALA A 259 -2.32 11.01 4.38
C ALA A 259 -1.00 10.32 3.99
N THR A 260 0.01 11.09 3.54
CA THR A 260 1.33 10.55 3.17
C THR A 260 2.04 9.91 4.36
N GLU A 261 1.88 10.44 5.58
CA GLU A 261 2.47 9.85 6.79
C GLU A 261 1.96 8.42 7.03
N LEU A 262 0.71 8.11 6.73
CA LEU A 262 0.19 6.74 6.86
C LEU A 262 0.95 5.73 5.97
N PHE A 263 1.60 6.20 4.91
CA PHE A 263 2.46 5.38 4.05
C PHE A 263 3.91 5.36 4.54
N THR A 264 4.46 6.51 4.94
CA THR A 264 5.90 6.67 5.23
C THR A 264 6.30 6.55 6.69
N ALA A 265 5.35 6.49 7.63
CA ALA A 265 5.69 6.43 9.04
C ALA A 265 6.37 5.11 9.40
N PRO A 266 7.40 5.12 10.29
CA PRO A 266 8.06 3.91 10.79
C PRO A 266 7.11 2.83 11.28
N ALA A 267 7.54 1.56 11.23
CA ALA A 267 6.71 0.42 11.64
C ALA A 267 6.05 0.59 13.01
N ILE A 268 6.77 1.11 14.02
CA ILE A 268 6.18 1.38 15.35
C ILE A 268 5.03 2.41 15.28
N ARG A 269 5.17 3.45 14.45
CA ARG A 269 4.12 4.45 14.25
C ARG A 269 2.94 3.88 13.45
N GLN A 270 3.19 2.93 12.55
CA GLN A 270 2.13 2.16 11.88
C GLN A 270 1.32 1.31 12.88
N VAL A 271 2.00 0.66 13.83
CA VAL A 271 1.37 -0.07 14.94
C VAL A 271 0.56 0.87 15.82
N GLU A 272 1.08 2.06 16.11
CA GLU A 272 0.38 3.12 16.84
C GLU A 272 -0.90 3.60 16.13
N PHE A 273 -0.88 3.74 14.80
CA PHE A 273 -2.09 4.08 14.06
C PHE A 273 -3.20 3.03 14.24
N VAL A 274 -2.84 1.75 14.32
CA VAL A 274 -3.80 0.68 14.64
C VAL A 274 -4.35 0.85 16.05
N ALA A 275 -3.48 1.04 17.04
CA ALA A 275 -3.87 1.22 18.44
C ALA A 275 -4.80 2.44 18.64
N ARG A 276 -4.45 3.59 18.06
CA ARG A 276 -5.26 4.82 18.10
C ARG A 276 -6.61 4.67 17.40
N PHE A 277 -6.68 3.86 16.34
CA PHE A 277 -7.97 3.56 15.71
C PHE A 277 -8.85 2.71 16.64
N LEU A 278 -8.25 1.74 17.33
CA LEU A 278 -8.91 0.82 18.25
C LEU A 278 -9.36 1.48 19.57
N SER A 279 -8.67 2.50 20.06
CA SER A 279 -8.95 3.14 21.36
C SER A 279 -10.37 3.68 21.51
N LYS A 280 -11.05 3.99 20.40
CA LYS A 280 -12.48 4.37 20.37
C LYS A 280 -13.46 3.25 20.74
N LYS A 281 -12.96 2.04 20.99
CA LYS A 281 -13.70 0.88 21.51
C LYS A 281 -13.07 0.37 22.79
N GLU A 282 -12.69 1.29 23.68
CA GLU A 282 -12.02 1.02 24.97
C GLU A 282 -12.70 -0.12 25.77
N ASP A 283 -14.03 -0.16 25.76
CA ASP A 283 -14.84 -1.13 26.50
C ASP A 283 -14.63 -2.58 26.02
N VAL A 284 -14.17 -2.74 24.78
CA VAL A 284 -13.79 -4.02 24.19
C VAL A 284 -12.29 -4.24 24.30
N VAL A 285 -11.48 -3.28 23.84
CA VAL A 285 -10.05 -3.52 23.58
C VAL A 285 -9.19 -3.59 24.83
N ARG A 286 -9.73 -3.19 25.99
CA ARG A 286 -9.05 -3.35 27.29
C ARG A 286 -9.22 -4.73 27.91
N LYS A 287 -10.19 -5.54 27.45
CA LYS A 287 -10.54 -6.83 28.05
C LYS A 287 -9.46 -7.88 27.76
N SER A 288 -8.97 -8.54 28.81
CA SER A 288 -8.08 -9.70 28.66
C SER A 288 -8.84 -10.92 28.16
N ASN A 289 -10.11 -11.07 28.56
CA ASN A 289 -10.97 -12.19 28.17
C ASN A 289 -12.24 -11.69 27.44
N PRO A 290 -12.14 -11.30 26.17
CA PRO A 290 -13.28 -10.82 25.40
C PRO A 290 -14.27 -11.95 25.07
N THR A 291 -15.55 -11.60 25.01
CA THR A 291 -16.64 -12.54 24.64
C THR A 291 -16.89 -12.55 23.13
N GLY A 292 -17.77 -13.44 22.66
CA GLY A 292 -18.23 -13.43 21.27
C GLY A 292 -18.77 -12.05 20.84
N ASP A 293 -19.59 -11.42 21.68
CA ASP A 293 -20.17 -10.09 21.42
C ASP A 293 -19.09 -9.00 21.26
N ASP A 294 -18.00 -9.10 22.01
CA ASP A 294 -16.88 -8.17 21.89
C ASP A 294 -16.23 -8.25 20.49
N PHE A 295 -16.04 -9.47 19.97
CA PHE A 295 -15.52 -9.68 18.62
C PHE A 295 -16.48 -9.17 17.54
N HIS A 296 -17.79 -9.38 17.71
CA HIS A 296 -18.81 -8.82 16.81
C HIS A 296 -18.78 -7.28 16.80
N ARG A 297 -18.71 -6.66 17.99
CA ARG A 297 -18.68 -5.20 18.15
C ARG A 297 -17.43 -4.61 17.50
N LEU A 298 -16.27 -5.21 17.72
CA LEU A 298 -15.03 -4.74 17.13
C LEU A 298 -14.97 -4.95 15.62
N ALA A 299 -15.34 -6.14 15.13
CA ALA A 299 -15.37 -6.42 13.69
C ALA A 299 -16.34 -5.50 12.93
N ARG A 300 -17.52 -5.23 13.50
CA ARG A 300 -18.47 -4.26 12.91
C ARG A 300 -17.89 -2.85 12.87
N TYR A 301 -17.20 -2.45 13.93
CA TYR A 301 -16.57 -1.13 14.01
C TYR A 301 -15.44 -0.96 13.00
N TYR A 302 -14.60 -1.98 12.84
CA TYR A 302 -13.42 -1.91 11.98
C TYR A 302 -13.74 -2.16 10.51
N ASN A 303 -14.48 -3.23 10.20
CA ASN A 303 -14.75 -3.69 8.84
C ASN A 303 -16.11 -3.24 8.29
N GLY A 304 -16.95 -2.61 9.12
CA GLY A 304 -18.25 -2.08 8.72
C GLY A 304 -19.40 -3.09 8.82
N PRO A 305 -20.61 -2.73 8.36
CA PRO A 305 -21.84 -3.48 8.65
C PRO A 305 -21.88 -4.88 8.03
N LYS A 306 -21.11 -5.15 6.97
CA LYS A 306 -21.04 -6.45 6.29
C LYS A 306 -20.04 -7.42 6.93
N TYR A 307 -19.50 -7.10 8.10
CA TYR A 307 -18.41 -7.88 8.70
C TYR A 307 -18.73 -9.36 8.91
N ALA A 308 -19.99 -9.68 9.28
CA ALA A 308 -20.43 -11.03 9.57
C ALA A 308 -20.42 -11.92 8.31
N ALA A 309 -20.83 -11.39 7.17
CA ALA A 309 -20.82 -12.10 5.88
C ALA A 309 -19.40 -12.46 5.40
N HIS A 310 -18.37 -11.83 5.98
CA HIS A 310 -16.96 -12.10 5.70
C HIS A 310 -16.26 -12.80 6.87
N HIS A 311 -16.99 -13.25 7.89
CA HIS A 311 -16.46 -13.95 9.07
C HIS A 311 -15.30 -13.21 9.77
N TYR A 312 -15.30 -11.87 9.74
CA TYR A 312 -14.22 -11.08 10.36
C TYR A 312 -14.19 -11.27 11.88
N HIS A 313 -15.35 -11.29 12.54
CA HIS A 313 -15.46 -11.54 13.99
C HIS A 313 -14.88 -12.89 14.41
N GLU A 314 -15.19 -13.98 13.70
CA GLU A 314 -14.61 -15.31 13.94
C GLU A 314 -13.09 -15.32 13.72
N SER A 315 -12.63 -14.63 12.68
CA SER A 315 -11.20 -14.50 12.39
C SER A 315 -10.48 -13.72 13.48
N LEU A 316 -11.02 -12.58 13.92
CA LEU A 316 -10.47 -11.82 15.04
C LEU A 316 -10.43 -12.63 16.32
N ALA A 317 -11.48 -13.40 16.64
CA ALA A 317 -11.52 -14.27 17.80
C ALA A 317 -10.37 -15.29 17.79
N ARG A 318 -10.17 -15.94 16.63
CA ARG A 318 -9.09 -16.89 16.41
C ARG A 318 -7.72 -16.25 16.58
N TRP A 319 -7.47 -15.11 15.92
CA TRP A 319 -6.17 -14.44 15.98
C TRP A 319 -5.87 -13.91 17.38
N PHE A 320 -6.86 -13.34 18.06
CA PHE A 320 -6.70 -12.87 19.43
C PHE A 320 -6.27 -14.01 20.36
N HIS A 321 -6.95 -15.15 20.28
CA HIS A 321 -6.58 -16.33 21.06
C HIS A 321 -5.18 -16.85 20.72
N GLU A 322 -4.83 -16.90 19.43
CA GLU A 322 -3.52 -17.35 18.99
C GLU A 322 -2.40 -16.44 19.50
N PHE A 323 -2.55 -15.12 19.41
CA PHE A 323 -1.57 -14.19 19.98
C PHE A 323 -1.46 -14.31 21.50
N ARG A 324 -2.59 -14.49 22.18
CA ARG A 324 -2.60 -14.70 23.64
C ARG A 324 -1.88 -15.98 24.07
N MET A 325 -1.89 -17.04 23.26
CA MET A 325 -1.14 -18.26 23.55
C MET A 325 0.35 -18.14 23.22
N LEU A 326 0.74 -17.20 22.35
CA LEU A 326 2.12 -17.01 21.91
C LEU A 326 2.90 -16.01 22.78
N MET A 327 2.20 -15.14 23.50
CA MET A 327 2.74 -14.14 24.43
C MET A 327 2.76 -14.69 25.85
#